data_AF-A0A943LAT7-F1
#
_entry.id   AF-A0A943LAT7-F1
#
_cell.length_a   1.000
_cell.length_b   1.000
_cell.length_c   1.000
_cell.angle_alpha   90.00
_cell.angle_beta   90.00
_cell.angle_gamma   90.00
#
_symmetry.space_group_name_H-M   'P 1'
#
loop_
_entity.id
_entity.type
_entity.pdbx_description
1 polymer ?
#
loop_
_entity_poly.entity_id
_entity_poly.type
_entity_poly.pdbx_seq_one_letter_code
_entity_poly.pdbx_strand_id
1 'polypeptide(L)'
;MTKYDKILIGFLLCFSAVLFVILNINNVNSQDKYVSIQVNGKEIKQITLPIDNYDYKIDNKYGHNVVHIHGYSVAITESDCPEKLCMLKGKIDKPGDVIVCLPNKLVVEVKANKQNKDDIDVVNY
;
A
#
# COMPACT_ATOMS: atom_id res chain seq x y z
N MET A 1 -17.28 -28.26 43.06
CA MET A 1 -16.51 -27.02 42.86
C MET A 1 -16.77 -26.09 44.01
N THR A 2 -15.71 -25.70 44.71
CA THR A 2 -15.82 -24.68 45.75
C THR A 2 -16.22 -23.35 45.10
N LYS A 3 -16.85 -22.45 45.86
CA LYS A 3 -17.32 -21.16 45.33
C LYS A 3 -16.17 -20.35 44.70
N TYR A 4 -14.96 -20.56 45.20
CA TYR A 4 -13.71 -19.96 44.75
C TYR A 4 -13.21 -20.54 43.41
N ASP A 5 -13.42 -21.82 43.11
CA ASP A 5 -13.05 -22.40 41.81
C ASP A 5 -13.79 -21.73 40.65
N LYS A 6 -15.09 -21.44 40.84
CA LYS A 6 -15.92 -20.79 39.80
C LYS A 6 -15.50 -19.34 39.58
N ILE A 7 -15.11 -18.63 40.64
CA ILE A 7 -14.59 -17.26 40.56
C ILE A 7 -13.26 -17.23 39.82
N LEU A 8 -12.36 -18.18 40.11
CA LEU A 8 -11.04 -18.26 39.49
C LEU A 8 -11.13 -18.55 37.99
N ILE A 9 -12.01 -19.48 37.59
CA ILE A 9 -12.23 -19.80 36.16
C ILE A 9 -12.86 -18.62 35.42
N GLY A 10 -13.84 -17.94 36.03
CA GLY A 10 -14.46 -16.76 35.44
C GLY A 10 -13.45 -15.62 35.23
N PHE A 11 -12.60 -15.38 36.23
CA PHE A 11 -11.54 -14.37 36.13
C PHE A 11 -10.54 -14.69 35.01
N LEU A 12 -10.09 -15.95 34.90
CA LEU A 12 -9.14 -16.38 33.88
C LEU A 12 -9.71 -16.22 32.46
N LEU A 13 -10.99 -16.56 32.26
CA LEU A 13 -11.68 -16.37 30.98
C LEU A 13 -11.82 -14.90 30.62
N CYS A 14 -12.22 -14.05 31.57
CA CYS A 14 -12.33 -12.61 31.35
C CYS A 14 -10.96 -11.98 31.05
N PHE A 15 -9.92 -12.36 31.78
CA PHE A 15 -8.57 -11.84 31.57
C PHE A 15 -8.04 -12.21 30.18
N SER A 16 -8.23 -13.47 29.76
CA SER A 16 -7.91 -13.94 28.41
C SER A 16 -8.66 -13.16 27.32
N ALA A 17 -9.98 -12.97 27.48
CA ALA A 17 -10.80 -12.25 26.52
C ALA A 17 -10.40 -10.77 26.42
N VAL A 18 -10.10 -10.12 27.55
CA VAL A 18 -9.63 -8.73 27.61
C VAL A 18 -8.28 -8.59 26.92
N LEU A 19 -7.33 -9.49 27.18
CA LEU A 19 -6.03 -9.48 26.48
C LEU A 19 -6.22 -9.66 24.97
N PHE A 20 -7.06 -10.60 24.55
CA PHE A 20 -7.33 -10.84 23.13
C PHE A 20 -7.93 -9.60 22.45
N VAL A 21 -8.89 -8.93 23.08
CA VAL A 21 -9.49 -7.70 22.54
C VAL A 21 -8.46 -6.57 22.45
N ILE A 22 -7.65 -6.35 23.48
CA ILE A 22 -6.60 -5.31 23.47
C ILE A 22 -5.58 -5.55 22.35
N LEU A 23 -5.15 -6.81 22.16
CA LEU A 23 -4.19 -7.16 21.10
C LEU A 23 -4.76 -6.97 19.69
N ASN A 24 -6.07 -7.18 19.51
CA ASN A 24 -6.73 -7.02 18.21
C ASN A 24 -7.10 -5.56 17.88
N ILE A 25 -7.35 -4.71 18.87
CA ILE A 25 -7.64 -3.28 18.64
C ILE A 25 -6.39 -2.52 18.20
N ASN A 26 -5.21 -2.86 18.73
CA ASN A 26 -3.95 -2.20 18.37
C ASN A 26 -3.39 -2.68 17.01
N ASN A 27 -4.04 -3.65 16.37
CA ASN A 27 -3.65 -4.19 15.08
C ASN A 27 -4.45 -3.54 13.92
N VAL A 28 -5.14 -2.43 14.17
CA VAL A 28 -5.56 -1.49 13.12
C VAL A 28 -4.30 -0.75 12.65
N ASN A 29 -3.40 -1.53 12.06
CA ASN A 29 -2.16 -1.10 11.48
C ASN A 29 -2.57 -0.26 10.26
N SER A 30 -2.76 1.04 10.48
CA SER A 30 -2.81 2.01 9.41
C SER A 30 -1.41 2.05 8.83
N GLN A 31 -1.05 1.03 8.04
CA GLN A 31 0.15 1.06 7.23
C GLN A 31 0.02 2.32 6.38
N ASP A 32 0.81 3.34 6.69
CA ASP A 32 0.84 4.56 5.91
C ASP A 32 1.24 4.17 4.49
N LYS A 33 0.26 4.10 3.59
CA LYS A 33 0.46 3.78 2.19
C LYS A 33 0.88 5.04 1.46
N TYR A 34 1.74 4.88 0.47
CA TYR A 34 2.10 5.95 -0.44
C TYR A 34 2.34 5.42 -1.84
N VAL A 35 2.15 6.28 -2.83
CA VAL A 35 2.49 6.03 -4.23
C VAL A 35 3.88 6.60 -4.50
N SER A 36 4.76 5.75 -5.01
CA SER A 36 6.09 6.09 -5.51
C SER A 36 6.03 6.20 -7.04
N ILE A 37 6.35 7.38 -7.57
CA ILE A 37 6.42 7.63 -9.01
C ILE A 37 7.88 7.79 -9.40
N GLN A 38 8.37 6.91 -10.26
CA GLN A 38 9.76 6.86 -10.68
C GLN A 38 9.86 7.00 -12.20
N VAL A 39 10.80 7.82 -12.65
CA VAL A 39 11.13 7.97 -14.07
C VAL A 39 12.61 7.66 -14.27
N ASN A 40 12.90 6.74 -15.19
CA ASN A 40 14.25 6.27 -15.48
C ASN A 40 14.99 5.80 -14.21
N GLY A 41 14.27 5.06 -13.35
CA GLY A 41 14.80 4.49 -12.10
C GLY A 41 15.03 5.48 -10.97
N LYS A 42 14.67 6.75 -11.15
CA LYS A 42 14.76 7.77 -10.09
C LYS A 42 13.37 8.14 -9.60
N GLU A 43 13.14 8.05 -8.30
CA GLU A 43 11.92 8.56 -7.66
C GLU A 43 11.85 10.07 -7.79
N ILE A 44 10.79 10.56 -8.44
CA ILE A 44 10.55 11.99 -8.66
C ILE A 44 9.42 12.52 -7.79
N LYS A 45 8.54 11.64 -7.31
CA LYS A 45 7.38 12.02 -6.51
C LYS A 45 6.95 10.89 -5.59
N GLN A 46 6.65 11.26 -4.35
CA GLN A 46 6.01 10.43 -3.35
C GLN A 46 4.70 11.09 -2.93
N ILE A 47 3.60 10.33 -2.87
CA ILE A 47 2.26 10.83 -2.51
C ILE A 47 1.66 9.90 -1.46
N THR A 48 1.47 10.40 -0.24
CA THR A 48 0.82 9.65 0.83
C THR A 48 -0.67 9.47 0.54
N LEU A 49 -1.19 8.27 0.78
CA LEU A 49 -2.60 7.91 0.62
C LEU A 49 -3.30 7.87 2.00
N PRO A 50 -4.61 8.14 2.07
CA PRO A 50 -5.48 8.48 0.96
C PRO A 50 -5.35 9.95 0.54
N ILE A 51 -5.70 10.24 -0.71
CA ILE A 51 -5.86 11.59 -1.25
C ILE A 51 -7.17 11.64 -2.04
N ASP A 52 -7.81 12.82 -2.16
CA ASP A 52 -9.10 12.95 -2.84
C ASP A 52 -8.99 12.67 -4.35
N ASN A 53 -8.80 13.69 -5.19
CA ASN A 53 -8.55 13.53 -6.61
C ASN A 53 -7.27 14.27 -6.96
N TYR A 54 -6.28 13.56 -7.48
CA TYR A 54 -5.01 14.15 -7.86
C TYR A 54 -4.49 13.54 -9.16
N ASP A 55 -4.31 14.40 -10.16
CA ASP A 55 -3.67 14.06 -11.43
C ASP A 55 -2.23 14.56 -11.44
N TYR A 56 -1.29 13.63 -11.64
CA TYR A 56 0.11 13.95 -11.82
C TYR A 56 0.50 13.74 -13.28
N LYS A 57 0.74 14.86 -13.98
CA LYS A 57 1.17 14.88 -15.37
C LYS A 57 2.69 14.79 -15.46
N ILE A 58 3.16 13.84 -16.24
CA ILE A 58 4.57 13.56 -16.46
C ILE A 58 4.83 13.80 -17.94
N ASP A 59 5.53 14.89 -18.24
CA ASP A 59 5.94 15.24 -19.59
C ASP A 59 7.45 15.45 -19.61
N ASN A 60 8.16 14.55 -20.29
CA ASN A 60 9.62 14.58 -20.37
C ASN A 60 10.10 13.89 -21.66
N LYS A 61 11.41 13.86 -21.87
CA LYS A 61 12.04 13.29 -23.07
C LYS A 61 11.74 11.81 -23.34
N TYR A 62 11.22 11.06 -22.35
CA TYR A 62 10.85 9.66 -22.51
C TYR A 62 9.39 9.49 -22.94
N GLY A 63 8.55 10.51 -22.80
CA GLY A 63 7.15 10.50 -23.20
C GLY A 63 6.22 11.18 -22.20
N HIS A 64 4.93 11.05 -22.47
CA HIS A 64 3.83 11.67 -21.75
C HIS A 64 2.98 10.62 -21.02
N ASN A 65 2.73 10.83 -19.73
CA ASN A 65 1.82 10.00 -18.94
C ASN A 65 1.04 10.85 -17.92
N VAL A 66 -0.20 10.47 -17.64
CA VAL A 66 -1.01 11.05 -16.56
C VAL A 66 -1.35 9.96 -15.56
N VAL A 67 -0.87 10.16 -14.33
CA VAL A 67 -1.15 9.28 -13.19
C VAL A 67 -2.30 9.88 -12.38
N HIS A 68 -3.43 9.18 -12.33
CA HIS A 68 -4.60 9.56 -11.58
C HIS A 68 -4.63 8.81 -10.25
N ILE A 69 -4.74 9.55 -9.15
CA ILE A 69 -4.79 9.00 -7.79
C ILE A 69 -6.09 9.45 -7.14
N HIS A 70 -6.85 8.47 -6.64
CA HIS A 70 -8.10 8.72 -5.92
C HIS A 70 -8.33 7.74 -4.78
N GLY A 71 -8.58 8.29 -3.59
CA GLY A 71 -8.64 7.55 -2.33
C GLY A 71 -7.34 6.81 -2.08
N TYR A 72 -7.41 5.48 -2.10
CA TYR A 72 -6.25 4.58 -1.96
C TYR A 72 -5.76 3.98 -3.28
N SER A 73 -6.37 4.38 -4.40
CA SER A 73 -6.12 3.77 -5.70
C SER A 73 -5.31 4.69 -6.62
N VAL A 74 -4.48 4.10 -7.46
CA VAL A 74 -3.75 4.79 -8.53
C VAL A 74 -3.93 4.06 -9.86
N ALA A 75 -4.04 4.81 -10.94
CA ALA A 75 -4.09 4.30 -12.32
C ALA A 75 -3.38 5.28 -13.26
N ILE A 76 -3.00 4.79 -14.45
CA ILE A 76 -2.58 5.65 -15.56
C ILE A 76 -3.77 5.88 -16.47
N THR A 77 -4.20 7.13 -16.61
CA THR A 77 -5.37 7.53 -17.41
C THR A 77 -5.01 7.95 -18.83
N GLU A 78 -3.80 8.46 -19.02
CA GLU A 78 -3.29 8.87 -20.33
C GLU A 78 -1.84 8.43 -20.49
N SER A 79 -1.49 7.96 -21.69
CA SER A 79 -0.12 7.61 -22.06
C SER A 79 0.05 7.68 -23.57
N ASP A 80 1.16 8.25 -24.02
CA ASP A 80 1.58 8.28 -25.43
C ASP A 80 2.32 7.00 -25.87
N CYS A 81 2.50 6.03 -24.97
CA CYS A 81 3.17 4.78 -25.32
C CYS A 81 2.32 3.95 -26.30
N PRO A 82 2.97 3.25 -27.25
CA PRO A 82 2.27 2.54 -28.33
C PRO A 82 1.43 1.35 -27.83
N GLU A 83 1.91 0.65 -26.80
CA GLU A 83 1.30 -0.58 -26.33
C GLU A 83 0.13 -0.35 -25.38
N LYS A 84 0.08 0.82 -24.72
CA LYS A 84 -0.98 1.22 -23.77
C LYS A 84 -1.25 0.21 -22.64
N LEU A 85 -0.36 -0.75 -22.41
CA LEU A 85 -0.49 -1.81 -21.38
C LEU A 85 -0.59 -1.22 -19.98
N CYS A 86 0.09 -0.10 -19.73
CA CYS A 86 0.07 0.59 -18.45
C CYS A 86 -1.32 1.16 -18.10
N MET A 87 -2.11 1.58 -19.10
CA MET A 87 -3.50 2.00 -18.92
C MET A 87 -4.43 0.79 -18.75
N LEU A 88 -4.17 -0.31 -19.47
CA LEU A 88 -4.95 -1.55 -19.37
C LEU A 88 -4.81 -2.26 -18.01
N LYS A 89 -3.70 -2.01 -17.29
CA LYS A 89 -3.50 -2.54 -15.92
C LYS A 89 -4.61 -2.10 -14.96
N GLY A 90 -5.25 -0.96 -15.22
CA GLY A 90 -6.34 -0.44 -14.39
C GLY A 90 -5.87 0.12 -13.06
N LYS A 91 -6.78 0.16 -12.09
CA LYS A 91 -6.53 0.70 -10.75
C LYS A 91 -5.79 -0.32 -9.88
N ILE A 92 -4.77 0.14 -9.18
CA ILE A 92 -4.04 -0.61 -8.15
C ILE A 92 -4.12 0.09 -6.79
N ASP A 93 -4.09 -0.66 -5.69
CA ASP A 93 -4.30 -0.11 -4.34
C ASP A 93 -3.58 -0.88 -3.20
N LYS A 94 -2.94 -2.02 -3.51
CA LYS A 94 -2.27 -2.87 -2.52
C LYS A 94 -0.78 -2.57 -2.48
N PRO A 95 -0.15 -2.59 -1.29
CA PRO A 95 1.31 -2.52 -1.19
C PRO A 95 1.97 -3.61 -2.03
N GLY A 96 2.96 -3.23 -2.85
CA GLY A 96 3.63 -4.11 -3.81
C GLY A 96 2.98 -4.13 -5.20
N ASP A 97 1.80 -3.53 -5.39
CA ASP A 97 1.25 -3.36 -6.73
C ASP A 97 2.09 -2.35 -7.52
N VAL A 98 2.35 -2.67 -8.79
CA VAL A 98 3.14 -1.86 -9.70
C VAL A 98 2.43 -1.71 -11.05
N ILE A 99 2.47 -0.50 -11.61
CA ILE A 99 2.21 -0.20 -13.02
C ILE A 99 3.54 0.21 -13.66
N VAL A 100 3.94 -0.48 -14.73
CA VAL A 100 5.16 -0.17 -15.48
C VAL A 100 4.81 0.26 -16.89
N CYS A 101 5.41 1.35 -17.35
CA CYS A 101 5.40 1.77 -18.75
C CYS A 101 6.85 1.77 -19.26
N LEU A 102 7.26 0.65 -19.86
CA LEU A 102 8.63 0.45 -20.34
C LEU A 102 9.12 1.53 -21.32
N PRO A 103 8.38 1.88 -22.40
CA PRO A 103 8.84 2.87 -23.38
C PRO A 103 9.12 4.24 -22.74
N ASN A 104 8.23 4.66 -21.85
CA ASN A 104 8.30 5.96 -21.16
C ASN A 104 9.18 5.91 -19.89
N LYS A 105 9.79 4.77 -19.60
CA LYS A 105 10.62 4.50 -18.40
C LYS A 105 9.94 4.90 -17.09
N LEU A 106 8.63 4.73 -17.01
CA LEU A 106 7.82 5.10 -15.86
C LEU A 106 7.48 3.87 -15.03
N VAL A 107 7.66 3.97 -13.71
CA VAL A 107 7.23 2.98 -12.73
C VAL A 107 6.38 3.70 -11.68
N VAL A 108 5.17 3.21 -11.45
CA VAL A 108 4.26 3.68 -10.40
C VAL A 108 4.01 2.51 -9.47
N GLU A 109 4.36 2.64 -8.20
CA GLU A 109 4.29 1.57 -7.21
C GLU A 109 3.55 2.04 -5.96
N VAL A 110 2.66 1.20 -5.43
CA VAL A 110 2.05 1.42 -4.12
C VAL A 110 2.94 0.77 -3.06
N LYS A 111 3.47 1.58 -2.14
CA LYS A 111 4.31 1.13 -1.03
C LYS A 111 3.59 1.36 0.29
N ALA A 112 3.98 0.59 1.30
CA ALA A 112 3.62 0.85 2.68
C ALA A 112 4.88 1.25 3.44
N ASN A 113 4.79 2.27 4.29
CA ASN A 113 5.83 2.51 5.28
C ASN A 113 5.87 1.29 6.20
N LYS A 114 6.97 0.54 6.15
CA LYS A 114 7.27 -0.47 7.17
C LYS A 114 7.59 0.29 8.46
N GLN A 115 6.58 0.55 9.30
CA GLN A 115 6.84 0.65 10.72
C GLN A 115 7.23 -0.76 11.17
N ASN A 116 8.55 -0.94 11.29
CA ASN A 116 9.27 -2.08 11.84
C ASN A 116 8.41 -3.31 12.18
N LYS A 117 8.30 -4.23 11.21
CA LYS A 117 7.88 -5.59 11.48
C LYS A 117 8.93 -6.49 10.86
N ASP A 118 9.78 -7.02 11.73
CA ASP A 118 10.67 -8.13 11.47
C ASP A 118 9.92 -9.21 10.68
N ASP A 119 10.31 -9.41 9.43
CA ASP A 119 10.75 -10.71 8.93
C ASP A 119 11.26 -10.56 7.49
N ILE A 120 12.56 -10.80 7.39
CA ILE A 120 13.30 -11.50 6.34
C ILE A 120 12.40 -12.18 5.29
N ASP A 121 12.55 -11.76 4.03
CA ASP A 121 12.54 -12.64 2.87
C ASP A 121 13.14 -11.88 1.68
N VAL A 122 14.47 -11.90 1.60
CA VAL A 122 15.20 -11.57 0.37
C VAL A 122 15.57 -12.90 -0.27
N VAL A 123 14.72 -13.39 -1.16
CA VAL A 123 15.14 -14.36 -2.18
C VAL A 123 15.44 -13.56 -3.44
N ASN A 124 16.72 -13.24 -3.63
CA ASN A 124 17.22 -12.68 -4.88
C ASN A 124 17.76 -13.86 -5.71
N TYR A 125 17.23 -14.04 -6.92
CA TYR A 125 17.80 -14.91 -7.95
C TYR A 125 18.74 -14.11 -8.85
#